data_AF-A0A2V9QJU0-F1
#
_entry.id   AF-A0A2V9QJU0-F1
#
_cell.length_a   1.000
_cell.length_b   1.000
_cell.length_c   1.000
_cell.angle_alpha   90.00
_cell.angle_beta   90.00
_cell.angle_gamma   90.00
#
_symmetry.space_group_name_H-M   'P 1'
#
loop_
_entity.id
_entity.type
_entity.pdbx_description
1 polymer ?
#
loop_
_entity_poly.entity_id
_entity_poly.type
_entity_poly.pdbx_seq_one_letter_code
_entity_poly.pdbx_strand_id
1 'polypeptide(L)' 'PPPPPSNLRFYGFATSRPDGAKRIFLYKNEDVFVASEGDIVDRRYKVVRISPNAVEILDVLSNNRENIPLSQG' A
#
# COMPACT_ATOMS: atom_id res chain seq x y z
N PRO A 1 -7.60 -18.90 -12.89
CA PRO A 1 -7.84 -17.45 -13.09
C PRO A 1 -6.75 -16.63 -12.37
N PRO A 2 -6.15 -15.61 -13.02
CA PRO A 2 -5.28 -14.67 -12.33
C PRO A 2 -6.06 -13.99 -11.20
N PRO A 3 -5.44 -13.75 -10.02
CA PRO A 3 -6.10 -12.98 -8.97
C PRO A 3 -6.50 -11.59 -9.51
N PRO A 4 -7.70 -11.09 -9.17
CA PRO A 4 -8.15 -9.78 -9.60
C PRO A 4 -7.16 -8.68 -9.17
N PRO A 5 -6.92 -7.65 -10.00
CA PRO A 5 -6.13 -6.50 -9.59
C PRO A 5 -6.75 -5.88 -8.33
N SER A 6 -5.90 -5.45 -7.39
CA SER A 6 -6.38 -4.88 -6.13
C SER A 6 -7.01 -3.48 -6.28
N ASN A 7 -6.86 -2.84 -7.44
CA ASN A 7 -7.24 -1.45 -7.72
C ASN A 7 -6.64 -0.43 -6.74
N LEU A 8 -5.63 -0.83 -5.96
CA LEU A 8 -4.90 0.05 -5.07
C LEU A 8 -3.94 0.92 -5.89
N ARG A 9 -3.91 2.21 -5.59
CA ARG A 9 -2.91 3.16 -6.11
C ARG A 9 -2.08 3.73 -4.98
N PHE A 10 -0.79 3.80 -5.22
CA PHE A 10 0.16 4.45 -4.34
C PHE A 10 0.42 5.88 -4.81
N TYR A 11 0.05 6.86 -3.99
CA TYR A 11 0.14 8.29 -4.32
C TYR A 11 1.37 8.98 -3.72
N GLY A 12 1.99 8.41 -2.69
CA GLY A 12 3.16 9.00 -2.06
C GLY A 12 3.33 8.56 -0.62
N PHE A 13 4.45 8.96 -0.03
CA PHE A 13 4.79 8.66 1.36
C PHE A 13 5.03 9.94 2.16
N ALA A 14 4.63 9.92 3.43
CA ALA A 14 5.00 10.90 4.44
C ALA A 14 5.96 10.27 5.43
N THR A 15 6.99 11.02 5.81
CA THR A 15 7.92 10.62 6.86
C THR A 15 7.62 11.46 8.08
N SER A 16 7.21 10.83 9.19
CA SER A 16 7.07 11.55 10.46
C SER A 16 8.45 11.64 11.12
N ARG A 17 8.87 12.85 11.52
CA ARG A 17 10.01 13.06 12.42
C ARG A 17 9.42 13.36 13.81
N PRO A 18 9.98 12.82 14.92
CA PRO A 18 11.35 12.32 15.09
C PRO A 18 11.52 10.79 15.01
N ASP A 19 10.45 10.03 14.92
CA ASP A 19 10.37 8.57 15.00
C ASP A 19 10.71 7.83 13.70
N GLY A 20 10.76 8.55 12.57
CA GLY A 20 11.17 7.97 11.28
C GLY A 20 10.12 7.04 10.68
N ALA A 21 8.92 6.98 11.24
CA ALA A 21 7.82 6.17 10.74
C ALA A 21 7.42 6.63 9.34
N LYS A 22 7.59 5.73 8.35
CA LYS A 22 7.10 5.92 6.99
C LYS A 22 5.62 5.58 6.94
N ARG A 23 4.82 6.54 6.51
CA ARG A 23 3.42 6.35 6.15
C ARG A 23 3.27 6.49 4.65
N ILE A 24 2.36 5.74 4.07
CA ILE A 24 2.00 5.82 2.66
C ILE A 24 0.54 6.20 2.51
N PHE A 25 0.25 6.90 1.42
CA PHE A 25 -1.09 7.21 0.98
C PHE A 25 -1.48 6.24 -0.13
N LEU A 26 -2.49 5.44 0.17
CA LEU A 26 -3.09 4.49 -0.73
C LEU A 26 -4.48 4.98 -1.09
N TYR A 27 -4.91 4.69 -2.31
CA TYR A 27 -6.26 4.99 -2.76
C TYR A 27 -6.85 3.76 -3.40
N LYS A 28 -8.13 3.51 -3.17
CA LYS A 28 -8.85 2.43 -3.82
C LYS A 28 -10.28 2.89 -4.10
N ASN A 29 -10.66 2.87 -5.38
CA ASN A 29 -11.96 3.35 -5.86
C ASN A 29 -12.24 4.81 -5.53
N GLU A 30 -12.69 5.13 -4.31
CA GLU A 30 -13.00 6.47 -3.79
C GLU A 30 -12.44 6.70 -2.37
N ASP A 31 -11.85 5.67 -1.77
CA ASP A 31 -11.33 5.70 -0.41
C ASP A 31 -9.83 5.97 -0.38
N VAL A 32 -9.40 6.84 0.53
CA VAL A 32 -7.99 7.11 0.83
C VAL A 32 -7.61 6.43 2.14
N PHE A 33 -6.52 5.68 2.13
CA PHE A 33 -5.96 5.00 3.30
C PHE A 33 -4.57 5.55 3.60
N VAL A 34 -4.27 5.72 4.89
CA VAL A 34 -2.93 6.02 5.38
C VAL A 34 -2.44 4.81 6.14
N ALA A 35 -1.29 4.27 5.76
CA ALA A 35 -0.78 3.02 6.33
C ALA A 35 0.75 3.03 6.50
N SER A 36 1.25 2.23 7.43
CA SER A 36 2.67 1.92 7.63
C SER A 36 2.95 0.44 7.33
N GLU A 37 4.23 0.05 7.28
CA GLU A 37 4.60 -1.36 7.16
C GLU A 37 3.96 -2.18 8.30
N GLY A 38 3.27 -3.26 7.95
CA GLY A 38 2.52 -4.10 8.87
C GLY A 38 1.01 -3.85 8.91
N ASP A 39 0.55 -2.66 8.53
CA ASP A 39 -0.87 -2.28 8.58
C ASP A 39 -1.69 -3.02 7.52
N ILE A 40 -2.97 -3.28 7.84
CA ILE A 40 -3.95 -3.86 6.91
C ILE A 40 -4.96 -2.78 6.51
N VAL A 41 -4.98 -2.43 5.22
CA VAL A 41 -5.97 -1.52 4.63
C VAL A 41 -7.09 -2.32 3.98
N ASP A 42 -8.29 -1.72 3.91
CA ASP A 42 -9.47 -2.34 3.29
C ASP A 42 -9.79 -3.74 3.84
N ARG A 43 -9.32 -4.04 5.07
CA ARG A 43 -9.42 -5.35 5.75
C ARG A 43 -8.85 -6.54 4.96
N ARG A 44 -8.05 -6.29 3.92
CA ARG A 44 -7.55 -7.31 2.99
C ARG A 44 -6.08 -7.15 2.63
N TYR A 45 -5.58 -5.93 2.54
CA TYR A 45 -4.27 -5.69 1.96
C TYR A 45 -3.30 -5.27 3.05
N LYS A 46 -2.36 -6.16 3.38
CA LYS A 46 -1.31 -5.89 4.34
C LYS A 46 -0.13 -5.21 3.66
N VAL A 47 0.27 -4.04 4.14
CA VAL A 47 1.50 -3.37 3.69
C VAL A 47 2.70 -4.19 4.19
N VAL A 48 3.47 -4.74 3.25
CA VAL A 48 4.64 -5.58 3.58
C VAL A 48 5.90 -4.74 3.65
N ARG A 49 6.09 -3.87 2.65
CA ARG A 49 7.31 -3.07 2.51
C ARG A 49 7.04 -1.77 1.78
N ILE A 50 7.60 -0.68 2.30
CA ILE A 50 7.52 0.66 1.71
C ILE A 50 8.89 1.03 1.13
N SER A 51 8.95 1.19 -0.19
CA SER A 51 10.13 1.68 -0.91
C SER A 51 9.87 3.09 -1.45
N PRO A 52 10.92 3.87 -1.77
CA PRO A 52 10.75 5.24 -2.27
C PRO A 52 9.95 5.34 -3.58
N ASN A 53 9.94 4.28 -4.39
CA ASN A 53 9.34 4.24 -5.72
C ASN A 53 8.15 3.26 -5.84
N ALA A 54 7.90 2.44 -4.83
CA ALA A 54 6.86 1.41 -4.86
C ALA A 54 6.52 0.92 -3.44
N VAL A 55 5.35 0.29 -3.31
CA VAL A 55 4.95 -0.42 -2.09
C VAL A 55 4.64 -1.88 -2.42
N GLU A 56 5.13 -2.79 -1.60
CA GLU A 56 4.76 -4.21 -1.65
C GLU A 56 3.59 -4.47 -0.70
N ILE A 57 2.55 -5.12 -1.20
CA ILE A 57 1.32 -5.39 -0.47
C ILE A 57 0.97 -6.87 -0.58
N LEU A 58 0.52 -7.48 0.51
CA LEU A 58 0.05 -8.85 0.58
C LEU A 58 -1.46 -8.85 0.68
N ASP A 59 -2.14 -9.43 -0.30
CA ASP A 59 -3.54 -9.79 -0.19
C ASP A 59 -3.68 -11.00 0.74
N VAL A 60 -4.21 -10.78 1.94
CA VAL A 60 -4.31 -11.82 2.98
C VAL A 60 -5.37 -12.88 2.66
N LEU A 61 -6.30 -12.60 1.74
CA LEU A 61 -7.34 -13.56 1.34
C LEU A 61 -6.83 -14.54 0.28
N SER A 62 -6.03 -14.04 -0.67
CA SER A 62 -5.46 -14.86 -1.75
C SER A 62 -4.01 -15.30 -1.49
N ASN A 63 -3.39 -14.79 -0.42
CA ASN A 63 -1.97 -14.93 -0.11
C ASN A 63 -1.05 -14.52 -1.27
N ASN A 64 -1.48 -13.54 -2.06
CA ASN A 64 -0.75 -13.04 -3.22
C ASN A 64 -0.04 -11.72 -2.90
N ARG A 65 1.17 -11.55 -3.42
CA ARG A 65 1.96 -10.33 -3.27
C ARG A 65 1.86 -9.49 -4.52
N GLU A 66 1.60 -8.21 -4.34
CA GLU A 66 1.50 -7.22 -5.40
C GLU A 66 2.47 -6.08 -5.12
N ASN A 67 3.17 -5.62 -6.16
CA ASN A 67 4.02 -4.44 -6.09
C ASN A 67 3.32 -3.29 -6.81
N ILE A 68 3.01 -2.24 -6.07
CA ILE A 68 2.30 -1.07 -6.58
C ILE A 68 3.31 0.07 -6.74
N PRO A 69 3.65 0.47 -7.98
CA PRO A 69 4.55 1.57 -8.22
C PRO A 69 3.93 2.89 -7.79
N LEU A 70 4.77 3.86 -7.43
CA LEU A 70 4.33 5.23 -7.19
C LEU A 70 3.70 5.77 -8.47
N SER A 71 2.40 6.07 -8.40
CA SER A 71 1.71 6.71 -9.51
C SER A 71 2.20 8.16 -9.58
N GLN A 72 3.02 8.46 -10.58
CA GLN A 72 3.26 9.85 -10.94
C GLN A 72 1.98 10.37 -11.60
N GLY A 73 1.49 11.51 -11.12
CA GLY A 73 0.28 12.17 -11.64
C GLY A 73 0.41 12.56 -13.10
#